data_AF-A0A0F9HMA1-F1
#
_entry.id   AF-A0A0F9HMA1-F1
#
_cell.length_a   1.000
_cell.length_b   1.000
_cell.length_c   1.000
_cell.angle_alpha   90.00
_cell.angle_beta   90.00
_cell.angle_gamma   90.00
#
_symmetry.space_group_name_H-M   'P 1'
#
loop_
_entity.id
_entity.type
_entity.pdbx_description
1 polymer ?
#
loop_
_entity_poly.entity_id
_entity_poly.type
_entity_poly.pdbx_seq_one_letter_code
_entity_poly.pdbx_strand_id
1 'polypeptide(L)'
;MRILYVYRDYKGRRKKYGKMMEICGHKVKYLRILEKKIKNQVNKKDILKYKPEILWLYTPHYMSYKVVSDEAIDYCKSHKIPVVIYSTVLPDSHWAEQLWFWKKFDFAFIHYKKLFEYLKQNGVNAFYSPLGFYPDQFSKTTSSSKKWDVSFMGTAQTYVSSFVDKRAKYLSSLKEYKVGVYGESFNGRVNIKVHPFRGHEIQRNIYGKTKINLDLPFVNYKHSLYENQYHFKNRFFEVPATGNFLLTVRCPEF
;
A
#
# COMPACT_ATOMS: atom_id res chain seq x y z
N MET A 1 22.01 -11.84 -8.18
CA MET A 1 21.99 -10.51 -7.54
C MET A 1 21.62 -10.62 -6.07
N ARG A 2 22.32 -9.87 -5.21
CA ARG A 2 22.08 -9.69 -3.78
C ARG A 2 21.25 -8.42 -3.57
N ILE A 3 20.05 -8.58 -3.03
CA ILE A 3 19.12 -7.46 -2.82
C ILE A 3 18.98 -7.23 -1.31
N LEU A 4 19.22 -6.01 -0.84
CA LEU A 4 18.84 -5.60 0.51
C LEU A 4 17.45 -4.96 0.45
N TYR A 5 16.45 -5.68 0.92
CA TYR A 5 15.05 -5.27 0.90
C TYR A 5 14.66 -4.63 2.24
N VAL A 6 14.54 -3.31 2.26
CA VAL A 6 14.16 -2.53 3.44
C VAL A 6 12.64 -2.42 3.50
N TYR A 7 12.05 -2.85 4.62
CA TYR A 7 10.60 -2.84 4.78
C TYR A 7 10.17 -2.72 6.25
N ARG A 8 9.00 -2.12 6.44
CA ARG A 8 8.26 -2.17 7.70
C ARG A 8 7.23 -3.27 7.60
N ASP A 9 7.30 -4.25 8.49
CA ASP A 9 6.21 -5.20 8.62
C ASP A 9 4.96 -4.47 9.14
N TYR A 10 3.85 -4.61 8.41
CA TYR A 10 2.57 -4.05 8.80
C TYR A 10 1.57 -5.20 8.97
N LYS A 11 1.65 -5.92 10.09
CA LYS A 11 0.78 -7.07 10.41
C LYS A 11 0.83 -8.17 9.33
N GLY A 12 2.03 -8.61 8.95
CA GLY A 12 2.26 -9.64 7.93
C GLY A 12 2.33 -9.10 6.50
N ARG A 13 2.31 -7.78 6.33
CA ARG A 13 2.33 -7.12 5.01
C ARG A 13 3.74 -6.76 4.60
N ARG A 14 3.93 -6.68 3.27
CA ARG A 14 5.04 -5.97 2.60
C ARG A 14 6.33 -6.79 2.37
N LYS A 15 6.34 -8.10 2.64
CA LYS A 15 7.40 -9.00 2.14
C LYS A 15 7.16 -9.51 0.71
N LYS A 16 5.96 -9.35 0.16
CA LYS A 16 5.56 -9.98 -1.12
C LYS A 16 6.50 -9.71 -2.29
N TYR A 17 6.98 -8.48 -2.46
CA TYR A 17 7.89 -8.15 -3.55
C TYR A 17 9.27 -8.76 -3.35
N GLY A 18 9.78 -8.79 -2.12
CA GLY A 18 11.00 -9.55 -1.80
C GLY A 18 10.85 -11.03 -2.09
N LYS A 19 9.73 -11.65 -1.71
CA LYS A 19 9.45 -13.07 -2.01
C LYS A 19 9.37 -13.34 -3.51
N MET A 20 8.76 -12.43 -4.26
CA MET A 20 8.72 -12.51 -5.72
C MET A 20 10.14 -12.44 -6.32
N MET A 21 11.01 -11.56 -5.82
CA MET A 21 12.41 -11.50 -6.25
C MET A 21 13.17 -12.80 -5.94
N GLU A 22 12.90 -13.44 -4.79
CA GLU A 22 13.47 -14.75 -4.45
C GLU A 22 13.01 -15.83 -5.44
N ILE A 23 11.72 -15.84 -5.79
CA ILE A 23 11.16 -16.76 -6.81
C ILE A 23 11.83 -16.54 -8.17
N CYS A 24 12.18 -15.29 -8.51
CA CYS A 24 12.96 -14.96 -9.70
C CYS A 24 14.47 -15.31 -9.59
N GLY A 25 14.89 -16.05 -8.55
CA GLY A 25 16.27 -16.52 -8.38
C GLY A 25 17.23 -15.51 -7.73
N HIS A 26 16.72 -14.42 -7.15
CA HIS A 26 17.57 -13.43 -6.47
C HIS A 26 17.82 -13.79 -5.00
N LYS A 27 18.98 -13.39 -4.47
CA LYS A 27 19.34 -13.55 -3.06
C LYS A 27 18.86 -12.33 -2.28
N VAL A 28 17.71 -12.43 -1.62
CA VAL A 28 17.11 -11.30 -0.88
C VAL A 28 17.46 -11.36 0.60
N LYS A 29 17.99 -10.26 1.13
CA LYS A 29 18.15 -10.03 2.57
C LYS A 29 17.14 -9.01 3.04
N TYR A 30 16.34 -9.39 4.02
CA TYR A 30 15.27 -8.58 4.56
C TYR A 30 15.76 -7.76 5.75
N LEU A 31 15.74 -6.43 5.63
CA LEU A 31 16.02 -5.52 6.73
C LEU A 31 14.71 -4.91 7.22
N ARG A 32 14.23 -5.42 8.36
CA ARG A 32 12.99 -4.96 8.98
C ARG A 32 13.24 -3.68 9.77
N ILE A 33 12.47 -2.65 9.47
CA ILE A 33 12.38 -1.44 10.31
C ILE A 33 11.15 -1.54 11.22
N LEU A 34 11.30 -1.19 12.50
CA LEU A 34 10.22 -1.28 13.48
C LEU A 34 9.37 0.00 13.50
N GLU A 35 10.04 1.15 13.42
CA GLU A 35 9.44 2.47 13.49
C GLU A 35 9.87 3.34 12.31
N LYS A 36 9.09 4.38 12.03
CA LYS A 36 9.44 5.44 11.07
C LYS A 36 10.41 6.48 11.69
N LYS A 37 11.01 6.20 12.85
CA LYS A 37 11.88 7.11 13.61
C LYS A 37 13.33 6.64 13.59
N ILE A 38 14.25 7.58 13.80
CA ILE A 38 15.72 7.47 13.65
C ILE A 38 16.35 6.30 14.45
N LYS A 39 15.74 5.85 15.55
CA LYS A 39 16.30 4.82 16.44
C LYS A 39 16.60 3.47 15.76
N ASN A 40 15.98 3.18 14.61
CA ASN A 40 16.21 1.96 13.81
C ASN A 40 16.56 2.28 12.34
N GLN A 41 17.30 3.38 12.15
CA GLN A 41 17.73 3.83 10.84
C GLN A 41 18.68 2.81 10.18
N VAL A 42 18.46 2.55 8.90
CA VAL A 42 19.37 1.82 8.01
C VAL A 42 20.53 2.75 7.68
N ASN A 43 21.74 2.35 8.08
CA ASN A 43 22.94 3.15 7.98
C ASN A 43 23.98 2.50 7.06
N LYS A 44 25.08 3.21 6.77
CA LYS A 44 26.19 2.70 5.96
C LYS A 44 26.71 1.35 6.44
N LYS A 45 26.78 1.13 7.76
CA LYS A 45 27.18 -0.16 8.36
C LYS A 45 26.31 -1.33 7.92
N ASP A 46 25.01 -1.11 7.68
CA ASP A 46 24.11 -2.14 7.19
C ASP A 46 24.41 -2.48 5.73
N ILE A 47 24.68 -1.46 4.91
CA ILE A 47 25.09 -1.65 3.51
C ILE A 47 26.41 -2.42 3.44
N LEU A 48 27.40 -2.05 4.25
CA LEU A 48 28.69 -2.75 4.35
C LEU A 48 28.54 -4.20 4.83
N LYS A 49 27.67 -4.45 5.81
CA LYS A 49 27.40 -5.78 6.36
C LYS A 49 26.78 -6.71 5.32
N TYR A 50 25.76 -6.25 4.61
CA TYR A 50 25.00 -7.09 3.68
C TYR A 50 25.59 -7.11 2.27
N LYS A 51 26.45 -6.15 1.92
CA LYS A 51 27.09 -5.99 0.60
C LYS A 51 26.07 -6.15 -0.55
N PRO A 52 24.96 -5.39 -0.56
CA PRO A 52 23.97 -5.54 -1.60
C PRO A 52 24.48 -5.08 -2.96
N GLU A 53 23.98 -5.72 -4.02
CA GLU A 53 24.07 -5.22 -5.40
C GLU A 53 22.91 -4.28 -5.71
N ILE A 54 21.79 -4.36 -4.97
CA ILE A 54 20.65 -3.43 -5.04
C ILE A 54 20.15 -3.11 -3.63
N LEU A 55 19.88 -1.84 -3.36
CA LEU A 55 19.09 -1.41 -2.21
C LEU A 55 17.63 -1.20 -2.63
N TRP A 56 16.73 -2.06 -2.17
CA TRP A 56 15.29 -1.97 -2.50
C TRP A 56 14.49 -1.40 -1.34
N LEU A 57 13.78 -0.30 -1.59
CA LEU A 57 12.93 0.37 -0.62
C LEU A 57 11.45 0.11 -0.95
N TYR A 58 10.66 -0.29 0.05
CA TYR A 58 9.22 -0.56 -0.15
C TYR A 58 8.36 0.71 -0.25
N THR A 59 8.80 1.83 0.32
CA THR A 59 8.04 3.08 0.30
C THR A 59 8.96 4.28 0.44
N PRO A 60 8.66 5.38 -0.27
CA PRO A 60 9.51 6.57 -0.23
C PRO A 60 9.48 7.29 1.12
N HIS A 61 8.54 6.95 2.01
CA HIS A 61 8.58 7.38 3.42
C HIS A 61 9.93 7.06 4.10
N TYR A 62 10.64 6.03 3.64
CA TYR A 62 11.92 5.66 4.25
C TYR A 62 13.02 6.66 3.95
N MET A 63 12.95 7.33 2.80
CA MET A 63 13.84 8.44 2.47
C MET A 63 13.37 9.73 3.16
N SER A 64 12.06 10.04 3.07
CA SER A 64 11.55 11.32 3.59
C SER A 64 11.73 11.48 5.10
N TYR A 65 11.57 10.40 5.86
CA TYR A 65 11.76 10.39 7.32
C TYR A 65 13.16 9.97 7.75
N LYS A 66 14.12 9.92 6.81
CA LYS A 66 15.49 9.48 7.06
C LYS A 66 15.55 8.14 7.79
N VAL A 67 14.67 7.20 7.43
CA VAL A 67 14.77 5.82 7.92
C VAL A 67 15.93 5.10 7.23
N VAL A 68 16.27 5.48 6.00
CA VAL A 68 17.58 5.23 5.41
C VAL A 68 18.38 6.53 5.57
N SER A 69 19.56 6.46 6.16
CA SER A 69 20.38 7.66 6.38
C SER A 69 20.92 8.23 5.09
N ASP A 70 21.18 9.54 5.08
CA ASP A 70 21.82 10.21 3.94
C ASP A 70 23.19 9.56 3.66
N GLU A 71 23.97 9.23 4.71
CA GLU A 71 25.24 8.51 4.60
C GLU A 71 25.11 7.15 3.88
N ALA A 72 24.05 6.38 4.17
CA ALA A 72 23.82 5.10 3.51
C ALA A 72 23.53 5.28 2.00
N ILE A 73 22.80 6.34 1.65
CA ILE A 73 22.46 6.67 0.26
C ILE A 73 23.69 7.16 -0.49
N ASP A 74 24.48 8.05 0.11
CA ASP A 74 25.71 8.56 -0.48
C ASP A 74 26.74 7.43 -0.68
N TYR A 75 26.81 6.49 0.28
CA TYR A 75 27.60 5.28 0.11
C TYR A 75 27.11 4.44 -1.08
N CYS A 76 25.80 4.20 -1.21
CA CYS A 76 25.25 3.46 -2.35
C CYS A 76 25.61 4.13 -3.68
N LYS A 77 25.43 5.44 -3.79
CA LYS A 77 25.74 6.22 -5.01
C LYS A 77 27.22 6.17 -5.38
N SER A 78 28.11 6.44 -4.42
CA SER A 78 29.57 6.40 -4.64
C SER A 78 30.08 5.03 -5.06
N HIS A 79 29.38 3.96 -4.67
CA HIS A 79 29.73 2.57 -5.00
C HIS A 79 28.87 1.99 -6.12
N LYS A 80 28.09 2.82 -6.83
CA LYS A 80 27.21 2.42 -7.94
C LYS A 80 26.24 1.29 -7.55
N ILE A 81 25.78 1.25 -6.30
CA ILE A 81 24.72 0.36 -5.83
C ILE A 81 23.39 1.05 -6.13
N PRO A 82 22.56 0.53 -7.05
CA PRO A 82 21.30 1.16 -7.38
C PRO A 82 20.33 1.19 -6.18
N VAL A 83 19.74 2.35 -5.95
CA VAL A 83 18.67 2.60 -5.00
C VAL A 83 17.34 2.55 -5.73
N VAL A 84 16.60 1.47 -5.47
CA VAL A 84 15.34 1.17 -6.13
C VAL A 84 14.18 1.41 -5.18
N ILE A 85 13.10 1.98 -5.70
CA ILE A 85 11.88 2.23 -4.93
C ILE A 85 10.66 1.57 -5.57
N TYR A 86 9.79 1.01 -4.73
CA TYR A 86 8.38 0.77 -5.08
C TYR A 86 7.49 1.80 -4.39
N SER A 87 6.51 2.36 -5.09
CA SER A 87 5.51 3.24 -4.49
C SER A 87 4.10 2.99 -4.99
N THR A 88 3.18 2.95 -4.04
CA THR A 88 1.73 3.13 -4.29
C THR A 88 1.37 4.61 -4.31
N VAL A 89 0.08 4.94 -4.41
CA VAL A 89 -0.40 6.31 -4.14
C VAL A 89 -0.07 6.69 -2.70
N LEU A 90 0.51 7.87 -2.51
CA LEU A 90 0.84 8.47 -1.22
C LEU A 90 0.11 9.80 -1.06
N PRO A 91 -1.19 9.74 -0.79
CA PRO A 91 -2.06 10.91 -0.80
C PRO A 91 -1.86 11.81 0.42
N ASP A 92 -0.87 11.55 1.28
CA ASP A 92 -0.72 12.26 2.55
C ASP A 92 0.67 12.92 2.65
N SER A 93 1.38 13.11 1.53
CA SER A 93 2.80 13.51 1.56
C SER A 93 3.14 14.55 0.49
N HIS A 94 3.34 15.79 0.93
CA HIS A 94 3.70 16.95 0.10
C HIS A 94 4.96 16.74 -0.76
N TRP A 95 5.89 15.89 -0.32
CA TRP A 95 7.12 15.59 -1.07
C TRP A 95 6.92 14.53 -2.16
N ALA A 96 5.81 13.78 -2.16
CA ALA A 96 5.54 12.77 -3.20
C ALA A 96 5.32 13.38 -4.60
N GLU A 97 5.28 14.71 -4.68
CA GLU A 97 5.02 15.51 -5.88
C GLU A 97 6.26 16.27 -6.33
N GLN A 98 7.30 16.26 -5.49
CA GLN A 98 8.53 16.98 -5.70
C GLN A 98 9.48 16.14 -6.55
N LEU A 99 9.76 16.59 -7.79
CA LEU A 99 10.63 15.85 -8.72
C LEU A 99 12.03 15.61 -8.16
N TRP A 100 12.58 16.57 -7.40
CA TRP A 100 13.90 16.43 -6.76
C TRP A 100 13.96 15.22 -5.82
N PHE A 101 12.83 14.83 -5.21
CA PHE A 101 12.77 13.69 -4.32
C PHE A 101 12.86 12.37 -5.11
N TRP A 102 12.13 12.27 -6.22
CA TRP A 102 12.13 11.08 -7.08
C TRP A 102 13.45 10.89 -7.82
N LYS A 103 14.16 11.97 -8.15
CA LYS A 103 15.51 11.93 -8.73
C LYS A 103 16.58 11.36 -7.77
N LYS A 104 16.24 11.04 -6.52
CA LYS A 104 17.13 10.34 -5.60
C LYS A 104 17.23 8.84 -5.87
N PHE A 105 16.32 8.27 -6.66
CA PHE A 105 16.26 6.84 -6.96
C PHE A 105 16.78 6.57 -8.37
N ASP A 106 17.53 5.48 -8.53
CA ASP A 106 18.01 5.03 -9.84
C ASP A 106 16.89 4.37 -10.66
N PHE A 107 15.94 3.73 -9.97
CA PHE A 107 14.76 3.10 -10.58
C PHE A 107 13.53 3.31 -9.68
N ALA A 108 12.43 3.80 -10.27
CA ALA A 108 11.18 4.02 -9.55
C ALA A 108 10.04 3.16 -10.11
N PHE A 109 9.62 2.14 -9.37
CA PHE A 109 8.48 1.30 -9.70
C PHE A 109 7.21 1.88 -9.11
N ILE A 110 6.30 2.33 -9.96
CA ILE A 110 5.14 3.11 -9.58
C ILE A 110 3.86 2.37 -9.95
N HIS A 111 3.00 2.17 -8.96
CA HIS A 111 1.71 1.53 -9.13
C HIS A 111 0.67 2.43 -9.80
N TYR A 112 0.72 3.73 -9.54
CA TYR A 112 -0.29 4.65 -10.04
C TYR A 112 0.12 5.22 -11.40
N LYS A 113 -0.68 4.93 -12.43
CA LYS A 113 -0.35 5.23 -13.83
C LYS A 113 -0.05 6.71 -14.08
N LYS A 114 -0.88 7.64 -13.56
CA LYS A 114 -0.65 9.08 -13.74
C LYS A 114 0.63 9.59 -13.08
N LEU A 115 0.98 9.07 -11.89
CA LEU A 115 2.27 9.40 -11.27
C LEU A 115 3.43 8.83 -12.08
N PHE A 116 3.31 7.59 -12.57
CA PHE A 116 4.31 7.00 -13.46
C PHE A 116 4.54 7.87 -14.70
N GLU A 117 3.47 8.27 -15.39
CA GLU A 117 3.53 9.11 -16.59
C GLU A 117 4.17 10.46 -16.30
N TYR A 118 3.73 11.13 -15.22
CA TYR A 118 4.31 12.39 -14.75
C TYR A 118 5.81 12.26 -14.48
N LEU A 119 6.23 11.24 -13.74
CA LEU A 119 7.65 11.03 -13.43
C LEU A 119 8.48 10.73 -14.67
N LYS A 120 7.95 9.90 -15.58
CA LYS A 120 8.61 9.54 -16.83
C LYS A 120 8.80 10.75 -17.75
N GLN A 121 7.76 11.58 -17.91
CA GLN A 121 7.81 12.83 -18.67
C GLN A 121 8.85 13.83 -18.12
N ASN A 122 9.13 13.75 -16.81
CA ASN A 122 10.08 14.63 -16.13
C ASN A 122 11.48 14.00 -15.94
N GLY A 123 11.81 12.97 -16.73
CA GLY A 123 13.16 12.39 -16.78
C GLY A 123 13.53 11.50 -15.60
N VAL A 124 12.57 11.10 -14.76
CA VAL A 124 12.80 10.06 -13.76
C VAL A 124 12.78 8.70 -14.44
N ASN A 125 13.71 7.81 -14.06
CA ASN A 125 13.75 6.43 -14.54
C ASN A 125 12.64 5.60 -13.87
N ALA A 126 11.40 5.90 -14.27
CA ALA A 126 10.19 5.31 -13.72
C ALA A 126 9.68 4.16 -14.59
N PHE A 127 9.08 3.18 -13.94
CA PHE A 127 8.47 1.99 -14.52
C PHE A 127 7.08 1.81 -13.93
N TYR A 128 6.10 1.56 -14.78
CA TYR A 128 4.78 1.16 -14.31
C TYR A 128 4.84 -0.25 -13.73
N SER A 129 4.40 -0.43 -12.49
CA SER A 129 4.38 -1.73 -11.81
C SER A 129 3.05 -1.91 -11.10
N PRO A 130 2.13 -2.73 -11.64
CA PRO A 130 0.81 -2.91 -11.05
C PRO A 130 0.90 -3.52 -9.64
N LEU A 131 -0.15 -3.34 -8.84
CA LEU A 131 -0.17 -3.84 -7.48
C LEU A 131 -0.15 -5.38 -7.48
N GLY A 132 1.00 -5.95 -7.14
CA GLY A 132 1.08 -7.40 -6.90
C GLY A 132 0.18 -7.83 -5.75
N PHE A 133 -0.35 -9.04 -5.78
CA PHE A 133 -1.14 -9.63 -4.70
C PHE A 133 -0.29 -10.60 -3.86
N TYR A 134 -0.82 -11.08 -2.74
CA TYR A 134 -0.12 -12.11 -1.97
C TYR A 134 -0.56 -13.51 -2.46
N PRO A 135 0.36 -14.45 -2.76
CA PRO A 135 -0.02 -15.77 -3.26
C PRO A 135 -0.94 -16.56 -2.31
N ASP A 136 -0.74 -16.40 -1.00
CA ASP A 136 -1.56 -17.01 0.06
C ASP A 136 -3.01 -16.47 0.09
N GLN A 137 -3.32 -15.42 -0.68
CA GLN A 137 -4.69 -14.92 -0.84
C GLN A 137 -5.46 -15.74 -1.89
N PHE A 138 -4.79 -16.48 -2.78
CA PHE A 138 -5.43 -17.27 -3.84
C PHE A 138 -5.82 -18.68 -3.39
N SER A 139 -6.50 -18.79 -2.26
CA SER A 139 -7.19 -20.03 -1.89
C SER A 139 -8.66 -19.74 -1.61
N LYS A 140 -9.53 -20.66 -2.04
CA LYS A 140 -10.97 -20.51 -1.84
C LYS A 140 -11.27 -20.58 -0.33
N THR A 141 -11.86 -19.54 0.23
CA THR A 141 -12.48 -19.61 1.57
C THR A 141 -13.96 -19.87 1.39
N THR A 142 -14.36 -21.13 1.36
CA THR A 142 -15.78 -21.48 1.42
C THR A 142 -16.26 -21.38 2.86
N SER A 143 -17.02 -20.33 3.18
CA SER A 143 -17.80 -20.31 4.42
C SER A 143 -19.23 -20.72 4.11
N SER A 144 -19.73 -21.73 4.82
CA SER A 144 -21.11 -22.21 4.72
C SER A 144 -22.15 -21.22 5.25
N SER A 145 -21.75 -20.26 6.10
CA SER A 145 -22.65 -19.26 6.67
C SER A 145 -22.18 -17.83 6.39
N LYS A 146 -23.08 -17.02 5.81
CA LYS A 146 -22.86 -15.59 5.62
C LYS A 146 -23.22 -14.84 6.91
N LYS A 147 -22.24 -14.12 7.46
CA LYS A 147 -22.40 -13.29 8.66
C LYS A 147 -22.94 -11.91 8.32
N TRP A 148 -22.51 -11.34 7.20
CA TRP A 148 -22.76 -9.95 6.80
C TRP A 148 -23.44 -9.90 5.43
N ASP A 149 -24.36 -8.96 5.24
CA ASP A 149 -24.90 -8.64 3.92
C ASP A 149 -23.86 -7.85 3.13
N VAL A 150 -23.29 -6.83 3.78
CA VAL A 150 -22.31 -5.93 3.19
C VAL A 150 -21.11 -5.80 4.13
N SER A 151 -19.89 -5.73 3.60
CA SER A 151 -18.71 -5.39 4.40
C SER A 151 -17.84 -4.36 3.73
N PHE A 152 -17.18 -3.54 4.55
CA PHE A 152 -16.15 -2.60 4.12
C PHE A 152 -14.97 -2.65 5.08
N MET A 153 -13.76 -2.67 4.53
CA MET A 153 -12.52 -2.63 5.31
C MET A 153 -11.56 -1.55 4.82
N GLY A 154 -11.23 -0.58 5.64
CA GLY A 154 -10.34 0.47 5.19
C GLY A 154 -10.29 1.63 6.14
N THR A 155 -9.83 2.76 5.63
CA THR A 155 -9.73 3.99 6.39
C THR A 155 -10.74 5.01 5.88
N ALA A 156 -11.20 5.86 6.80
CA ALA A 156 -12.04 7.01 6.52
C ALA A 156 -11.27 8.03 5.66
N GLN A 157 -11.98 9.03 5.15
CA GLN A 157 -11.35 10.14 4.47
C GLN A 157 -10.66 11.06 5.51
N THR A 158 -9.33 11.07 5.50
CA THR A 158 -8.50 11.66 6.57
C THR A 158 -8.55 13.19 6.63
N TYR A 159 -8.71 13.88 5.50
CA TYR A 159 -8.66 15.35 5.41
C TYR A 159 -10.02 16.04 5.29
N VAL A 160 -11.10 15.31 5.57
CA VAL A 160 -12.46 15.84 5.50
C VAL A 160 -13.21 15.51 6.78
N SER A 161 -14.15 16.38 7.14
CA SER A 161 -15.08 16.12 8.24
C SER A 161 -15.96 14.91 7.89
N SER A 162 -16.58 14.30 8.92
CA SER A 162 -17.56 13.22 8.72
C SER A 162 -18.70 13.63 7.78
N PHE A 163 -19.10 14.90 7.81
CA PHE A 163 -20.12 15.48 6.92
C PHE A 163 -19.69 15.63 5.47
N VAL A 164 -18.41 15.44 5.14
CA VAL A 164 -17.89 15.52 3.75
C VAL A 164 -17.27 14.19 3.33
N ASP A 165 -17.00 13.29 4.27
CA ASP A 165 -16.51 11.94 4.03
C ASP A 165 -17.53 11.11 3.23
N LYS A 166 -17.28 10.99 1.93
CA LYS A 166 -18.12 10.25 0.99
C LYS A 166 -18.19 8.76 1.36
N ARG A 167 -17.12 8.19 1.96
CA ARG A 167 -17.14 6.80 2.44
C ARG A 167 -18.07 6.66 3.62
N ALA A 168 -17.94 7.53 4.61
CA ALA A 168 -18.74 7.46 5.83
C ALA A 168 -20.23 7.66 5.52
N LYS A 169 -20.56 8.61 4.63
CA LYS A 169 -21.93 8.82 4.14
C LYS A 169 -22.52 7.59 3.48
N TYR A 170 -21.80 7.01 2.51
CA TYR A 170 -22.27 5.83 1.79
C TYR A 170 -22.41 4.60 2.71
N LEU A 171 -21.48 4.41 3.65
CA LEU A 171 -21.61 3.33 4.63
C LEU A 171 -22.85 3.55 5.52
N SER A 172 -23.08 4.78 5.98
CA SER A 172 -24.21 5.11 6.86
C SER A 172 -25.56 5.00 6.16
N SER A 173 -25.62 5.18 4.84
CA SER A 173 -26.85 4.97 4.06
C SER A 173 -27.25 3.51 3.96
N LEU A 174 -26.34 2.57 4.27
CA LEU A 174 -26.61 1.13 4.26
C LEU A 174 -27.05 0.58 5.63
N LYS A 175 -27.47 1.44 6.57
CA LYS A 175 -27.82 1.09 7.96
C LYS A 175 -28.93 0.03 8.10
N GLU A 176 -29.75 -0.13 7.07
CA GLU A 176 -30.82 -1.14 7.01
C GLU A 176 -30.32 -2.56 6.72
N TYR A 177 -29.08 -2.69 6.24
CA TYR A 177 -28.42 -3.98 6.02
C TYR A 177 -27.56 -4.38 7.22
N LYS A 178 -27.23 -5.67 7.31
CA LYS A 178 -26.22 -6.15 8.27
C LYS A 178 -24.81 -5.83 7.77
N VAL A 179 -24.34 -4.62 8.03
CA VAL A 179 -23.05 -4.10 7.56
C VAL A 179 -21.91 -4.36 8.55
N GLY A 180 -20.81 -4.94 8.06
CA GLY A 180 -19.55 -5.06 8.79
C GLY A 180 -18.53 -3.99 8.37
N VAL A 181 -18.30 -2.96 9.20
CA VAL A 181 -17.30 -1.92 8.96
C VAL A 181 -16.03 -2.20 9.77
N TYR A 182 -14.88 -2.34 9.10
CA TYR A 182 -13.59 -2.62 9.74
C TYR A 182 -12.59 -1.50 9.45
N GLY A 183 -12.29 -0.69 10.46
CA GLY A 183 -11.41 0.48 10.32
C GLY A 183 -11.65 1.52 11.40
N GLU A 184 -10.76 1.59 12.38
CA GLU A 184 -10.90 2.44 13.58
C GLU A 184 -11.15 3.91 13.27
N SER A 185 -10.65 4.41 12.14
CA SER A 185 -10.89 5.79 11.68
C SER A 185 -12.36 6.13 11.42
N PHE A 186 -13.26 5.13 11.34
CA PHE A 186 -14.71 5.34 11.20
C PHE A 186 -15.43 5.45 12.54
N ASN A 187 -14.77 5.22 13.68
CA ASN A 187 -15.38 5.41 14.99
C ASN A 187 -15.92 6.85 15.12
N GLY A 188 -17.21 6.97 15.45
CA GLY A 188 -17.89 8.27 15.54
C GLY A 188 -18.17 8.96 14.20
N ARG A 189 -17.83 8.35 13.05
CA ARG A 189 -18.12 8.90 11.71
C ARG A 189 -19.30 8.24 11.01
N VAL A 190 -19.66 7.03 11.43
CA VAL A 190 -20.78 6.25 10.88
C VAL A 190 -21.72 5.84 12.00
N ASN A 191 -22.99 5.66 11.69
CA ASN A 191 -24.03 5.14 12.58
C ASN A 191 -24.10 3.60 12.58
N ILE A 192 -22.98 2.93 12.30
CA ILE A 192 -22.86 1.47 12.21
C ILE A 192 -21.73 1.03 13.14
N LYS A 193 -21.85 -0.16 13.74
CA LYS A 193 -20.79 -0.71 14.59
C LYS A 193 -19.49 -0.87 13.80
N VAL A 194 -18.44 -0.22 14.30
CA VAL A 194 -17.09 -0.29 13.73
C VAL A 194 -16.27 -1.33 14.47
N HIS A 195 -15.54 -2.14 13.70
CA HIS A 195 -14.67 -3.18 14.19
C HIS A 195 -13.20 -2.81 14.01
N PRO A 196 -12.31 -3.22 14.92
CA PRO A 196 -10.88 -2.96 14.79
C PRO A 196 -10.29 -3.76 13.62
N PHE A 197 -9.21 -3.21 13.06
CA PHE A 197 -8.52 -3.84 11.94
C PHE A 197 -7.62 -4.98 12.41
N ARG A 198 -7.89 -6.21 11.96
CA ARG A 198 -7.14 -7.40 12.36
C ARG A 198 -6.51 -8.07 11.13
N GLY A 199 -5.18 -8.00 10.98
CA GLY A 199 -4.36 -8.80 10.03
C GLY A 199 -4.77 -8.81 8.55
N HIS A 200 -4.20 -9.71 7.74
CA HIS A 200 -4.76 -10.08 6.42
C HIS A 200 -5.63 -11.34 6.50
N GLU A 201 -5.23 -12.32 7.32
CA GLU A 201 -5.96 -13.60 7.46
C GLU A 201 -7.40 -13.38 7.95
N ILE A 202 -7.59 -12.53 8.96
CA ILE A 202 -8.92 -12.23 9.49
C ILE A 202 -9.75 -11.44 8.46
N GLN A 203 -9.14 -10.54 7.69
CA GLN A 203 -9.86 -9.85 6.60
C GLN A 203 -10.39 -10.84 5.58
N ARG A 204 -9.55 -11.79 5.15
CA ARG A 204 -9.93 -12.81 4.19
C ARG A 204 -11.10 -13.66 4.70
N ASN A 205 -11.08 -14.06 5.97
CA ASN A 205 -12.21 -14.76 6.59
C ASN A 205 -13.51 -13.94 6.57
N ILE A 206 -13.42 -12.64 6.85
CA ILE A 206 -14.60 -11.76 6.80
C ILE A 206 -15.11 -11.61 5.35
N TYR A 207 -14.23 -11.46 4.35
CA TYR A 207 -14.64 -11.44 2.94
C TYR A 207 -15.40 -12.73 2.57
N GLY A 208 -14.89 -13.88 3.01
CA GLY A 208 -15.53 -15.20 2.89
C GLY A 208 -16.95 -15.28 3.47
N LYS A 209 -17.20 -14.53 4.55
CA LYS A 209 -18.45 -14.51 5.34
C LYS A 209 -19.39 -13.36 4.96
N THR A 210 -19.11 -12.65 3.88
CA THR A 210 -19.92 -11.51 3.44
C THR A 210 -20.57 -11.82 2.10
N LYS A 211 -21.80 -11.37 1.86
CA LYS A 211 -22.46 -11.50 0.55
C LYS A 211 -21.84 -10.53 -0.48
N ILE A 212 -21.81 -9.23 -0.15
CA ILE A 212 -21.23 -8.17 -0.97
C ILE A 212 -20.09 -7.45 -0.22
N ASN A 213 -18.89 -7.43 -0.79
CA ASN A 213 -17.78 -6.66 -0.24
C ASN A 213 -17.64 -5.36 -1.02
N LEU A 214 -17.63 -4.23 -0.31
CA LEU A 214 -17.50 -2.92 -0.91
C LEU A 214 -16.03 -2.53 -1.10
N ASP A 215 -15.74 -1.97 -2.26
CA ASP A 215 -14.62 -1.07 -2.44
C ASP A 215 -15.09 0.37 -2.66
N LEU A 216 -14.45 1.29 -1.94
CA LEU A 216 -14.67 2.73 -2.05
C LEU A 216 -13.28 3.38 -2.27
N PRO A 217 -12.69 3.25 -3.48
CA PRO A 217 -11.30 3.58 -3.75
C PRO A 217 -10.99 5.08 -3.88
N PHE A 218 -11.78 5.95 -3.26
CA PHE A 218 -11.59 7.41 -3.28
C PHE A 218 -10.21 7.84 -2.78
N VAL A 219 -9.41 8.54 -3.58
CA VAL A 219 -8.13 9.07 -3.09
C VAL A 219 -8.40 10.23 -2.12
N ASN A 220 -7.73 10.22 -0.96
CA ASN A 220 -7.85 11.26 0.06
C ASN A 220 -6.81 12.35 -0.17
N TYR A 221 -6.87 13.09 -1.28
CA TYR A 221 -5.90 14.14 -1.47
C TYR A 221 -6.45 15.34 -2.23
N LYS A 222 -5.92 16.52 -1.88
CA LYS A 222 -6.32 17.81 -2.45
C LYS A 222 -5.51 18.19 -3.70
N HIS A 223 -4.46 17.44 -4.05
CA HIS A 223 -3.67 17.77 -5.22
C HIS A 223 -4.34 17.28 -6.51
N SER A 224 -4.30 18.12 -7.55
CA SER A 224 -4.96 17.90 -8.84
C SER A 224 -4.61 16.56 -9.51
N LEU A 225 -3.36 16.08 -9.36
CA LEU A 225 -2.91 14.77 -9.88
C LEU A 225 -3.71 13.58 -9.32
N TYR A 226 -4.31 13.75 -8.14
CA TYR A 226 -4.99 12.72 -7.38
C TYR A 226 -6.46 13.06 -7.08
N GLU A 227 -6.90 14.27 -7.46
CA GLU A 227 -8.24 14.77 -7.20
C GLU A 227 -9.27 13.96 -8.01
N ASN A 228 -10.30 13.47 -7.31
CA ASN A 228 -11.35 12.61 -7.87
C ASN A 228 -10.85 11.31 -8.52
N GLN A 229 -9.63 10.86 -8.17
CA GLN A 229 -9.04 9.66 -8.74
C GLN A 229 -9.35 8.42 -7.91
N TYR A 230 -9.27 7.26 -8.56
CA TYR A 230 -9.44 5.95 -7.96
C TYR A 230 -8.08 5.27 -7.83
N HIS A 231 -7.83 4.61 -6.70
CA HIS A 231 -6.59 3.89 -6.47
C HIS A 231 -6.86 2.41 -6.27
N PHE A 232 -6.27 1.57 -7.14
CA PHE A 232 -6.30 0.12 -6.98
C PHE A 232 -5.82 -0.30 -5.59
N LYS A 233 -6.59 -1.15 -4.94
CA LYS A 233 -6.33 -1.66 -3.59
C LYS A 233 -6.12 -3.17 -3.63
N ASN A 234 -5.43 -3.74 -2.64
CA ASN A 234 -5.20 -5.19 -2.59
C ASN A 234 -6.51 -5.99 -2.66
N ARG A 235 -7.62 -5.43 -2.17
CA ARG A 235 -8.96 -6.03 -2.20
C ARG A 235 -9.52 -6.38 -3.57
N PHE A 236 -9.04 -5.75 -4.65
CA PHE A 236 -9.35 -6.17 -6.01
C PHE A 236 -8.89 -7.61 -6.28
N PHE A 237 -7.88 -8.08 -5.55
CA PHE A 237 -7.41 -9.45 -5.59
C PHE A 237 -7.93 -10.27 -4.40
N GLU A 238 -7.98 -9.68 -3.19
CA GLU A 238 -8.36 -10.41 -1.97
C GLU A 238 -9.81 -10.90 -1.99
N VAL A 239 -10.75 -10.08 -2.47
CA VAL A 239 -12.17 -10.43 -2.42
C VAL A 239 -12.51 -11.52 -3.45
N PRO A 240 -12.17 -11.37 -4.75
CA PRO A 240 -12.47 -12.42 -5.72
C PRO A 240 -11.81 -13.76 -5.36
N ALA A 241 -10.62 -13.75 -4.77
CA ALA A 241 -9.93 -14.97 -4.34
C ALA A 241 -10.68 -15.74 -3.24
N THR A 242 -11.61 -15.09 -2.51
CA THR A 242 -12.52 -15.77 -1.57
C THR A 242 -13.74 -16.41 -2.23
N GLY A 243 -13.94 -16.20 -3.54
CA GLY A 243 -15.15 -16.60 -4.27
C GLY A 243 -16.37 -15.74 -3.95
N ASN A 244 -16.18 -14.50 -3.49
CA ASN A 244 -17.27 -13.56 -3.17
C ASN A 244 -17.27 -12.34 -4.09
N PHE A 245 -18.38 -11.62 -4.07
CA PHE A 245 -18.57 -10.44 -4.89
C PHE A 245 -17.87 -9.22 -4.31
N LEU A 246 -17.16 -8.51 -5.18
CA LEU A 246 -16.64 -7.16 -4.96
C LEU A 246 -17.55 -6.19 -5.71
N LEU A 247 -18.19 -5.28 -4.99
CA LEU A 247 -18.87 -4.13 -5.57
C LEU A 247 -17.94 -2.93 -5.43
N THR A 248 -17.55 -2.35 -6.56
CA THR A 248 -16.71 -1.16 -6.62
C THR A 248 -17.39 -0.06 -7.42
N VAL A 249 -16.92 1.16 -7.25
CA VAL A 249 -17.36 2.32 -8.01
C VAL A 249 -16.94 2.18 -9.48
N ARG A 250 -17.84 2.57 -10.40
CA ARG A 250 -17.51 2.64 -11.83
C ARG A 250 -16.38 3.67 -12.02
N CYS A 251 -15.30 3.25 -12.65
CA CYS A 251 -14.16 4.08 -12.98
C CYS A 251 -13.78 3.79 -14.43
N PRO A 252 -13.61 4.80 -15.29
CA PRO A 252 -13.21 4.57 -16.69
C PRO A 252 -11.87 3.82 -16.86
N GLU A 253 -11.05 3.76 -15.81
CA GLU A 253 -9.75 3.09 -15.83
C GLU A 253 -9.84 1.58 -15.57
N PHE A 254 -11.02 1.03 -15.25
CA PHE A 254 -11.24 -0.39 -14.90
C PHE A 254 -12.54 -0.98 -15.44
#